data_AF-A0A535PZL4-F1
#
_entry.id   AF-A0A535PZL4-F1
#
_cell.length_a   1.000
_cell.length_b   1.000
_cell.length_c   1.000
_cell.angle_alpha   90.00
_cell.angle_beta   90.00
_cell.angle_gamma   90.00
#
_symmetry.space_group_name_H-M   'P 1'
#
loop_
_entity.id
_entity.type
_entity.pdbx_description
1 polymer ?
#
loop_
_entity_poly.entity_id
_entity_poly.type
_entity_poly.pdbx_seq_one_letter_code
_entity_poly.pdbx_strand_id
1 'polypeptide(L)'
;HDRDLTGFIDGTENPTLIEAPDVAVIPEPSPGAGGSILLLQKWVHDATEWEAQPTARQEAVIGRNKLDSAELEDKPADSHVARTDQDVFGKIFRRNMPYGTVTDHGTMFVGFSSEQRRLVAMLESMAGVTDGVRDALTFFATPLTGAFYFIPSIRGLTR
;
A
#
# COMPACT_ATOMS: atom_id res chain seq x y z
N HIS A 1 -14.33 -8.29 5.47
CA HIS A 1 -13.81 -9.11 4.35
C HIS A 1 -12.62 -8.33 3.85
N ASP A 2 -11.44 -8.68 4.34
CA ASP A 2 -10.28 -7.77 4.33
C ASP A 2 -9.17 -8.36 3.46
N ARG A 3 -9.55 -9.06 2.38
CA ARG A 3 -8.62 -9.71 1.47
C ARG A 3 -8.58 -9.00 0.13
N ASP A 4 -7.36 -8.81 -0.35
CA ASP A 4 -7.05 -8.44 -1.73
C ASP A 4 -7.39 -9.59 -2.68
N LEU A 5 -7.54 -9.32 -3.98
CA LEU A 5 -7.83 -10.35 -5.00
C LEU A 5 -6.66 -11.32 -5.25
N THR A 6 -5.46 -11.02 -4.76
CA THR A 6 -4.35 -11.98 -4.59
C THR A 6 -4.64 -13.07 -3.56
N GLY A 7 -5.68 -12.89 -2.74
CA GLY A 7 -6.10 -13.79 -1.67
C GLY A 7 -5.42 -13.53 -0.33
N PHE A 8 -4.54 -12.54 -0.22
CA PHE A 8 -3.89 -12.15 1.04
C PHE A 8 -4.76 -11.16 1.83
N ILE A 9 -4.65 -11.20 3.16
CA ILE A 9 -5.29 -10.19 4.01
C ILE A 9 -4.53 -8.88 3.81
N ASP A 10 -5.26 -7.81 3.52
CA ASP A 10 -4.71 -6.47 3.44
C ASP A 10 -5.13 -5.64 4.66
N GLY A 11 -4.25 -4.74 5.08
CA GLY A 11 -4.47 -3.88 6.24
C GLY A 11 -4.05 -4.46 7.59
N THR A 12 -3.31 -5.58 7.65
CA THR A 12 -2.81 -6.12 8.93
C THR A 12 -1.94 -5.12 9.69
N GLU A 13 -1.08 -4.38 8.98
CA GLU A 13 -0.22 -3.32 9.54
C GLU A 13 -0.85 -1.91 9.44
N ASN A 14 -2.15 -1.81 9.17
CA ASN A 14 -2.79 -0.49 9.24
C ASN A 14 -2.93 -0.06 10.69
N PRO A 15 -2.68 1.22 11.00
CA PRO A 15 -3.07 1.79 12.29
C PRO A 15 -4.55 1.56 12.57
N THR A 16 -4.90 1.42 13.85
CA THR A 16 -6.31 1.30 14.23
C THR A 16 -7.07 2.56 13.80
N LEU A 17 -8.40 2.48 13.68
CA LEU A 17 -9.20 3.66 13.29
C LEU A 17 -9.08 4.83 14.28
N ILE A 18 -8.69 4.56 15.53
CA ILE A 18 -8.45 5.57 16.56
C ILE A 18 -7.10 6.27 16.34
N GLU A 19 -6.08 5.52 15.90
CA GLU A 19 -4.71 6.02 15.64
C GLU A 19 -4.53 6.56 14.22
N ALA A 20 -5.40 6.20 13.28
CA ALA A 20 -5.34 6.61 11.89
C ALA A 20 -5.19 8.14 11.70
N PRO A 21 -5.87 9.02 12.47
CA PRO A 21 -5.67 10.46 12.38
C PRO A 21 -4.23 10.89 12.64
N ASP A 22 -3.52 10.27 13.59
CA ASP A 22 -2.16 10.66 13.98
C ASP A 22 -1.14 10.43 12.85
N VAL A 23 -1.43 9.49 11.95
CA VAL A 23 -0.55 9.17 10.81
C VAL A 23 -1.01 9.84 9.51
N ALA A 24 -2.31 10.10 9.37
CA ALA A 24 -2.91 10.53 8.11
C ALA A 24 -3.17 12.04 8.04
N VAL A 25 -3.33 12.72 9.20
CA VAL A 25 -3.71 14.13 9.25
C VAL A 25 -2.48 15.01 9.48
N ILE A 26 -2.36 16.07 8.68
CA ILE A 26 -1.30 17.07 8.83
C ILE A 26 -1.51 17.82 10.15
N PRO A 27 -0.51 17.85 11.05
CA PRO A 27 -0.65 18.47 12.37
C PRO A 27 -0.54 19.99 12.29
N GLU A 28 -1.22 20.68 13.21
CA GLU A 28 -1.00 22.11 13.47
C GLU A 28 0.42 22.35 14.01
N PRO A 29 1.06 23.51 13.72
CA PRO A 29 0.58 24.63 12.91
C PRO A 29 0.99 24.53 11.42
N SER A 30 1.20 23.32 10.89
CA SER A 30 1.76 23.14 9.54
C SER A 30 0.82 23.68 8.46
N PRO A 31 1.33 24.20 7.33
CA PRO A 31 0.50 24.52 6.18
C PRO A 31 -0.36 23.32 5.76
N GLY A 32 -1.67 23.54 5.59
CA GLY A 32 -2.61 22.45 5.27
C GLY A 32 -3.06 21.61 6.47
N ALA A 33 -2.81 22.06 7.70
CA ALA A 33 -3.24 21.38 8.93
C ALA A 33 -4.72 20.98 8.91
N GLY A 34 -4.98 19.79 9.46
CA GLY A 34 -6.28 19.11 9.41
C GLY A 34 -6.61 18.49 8.05
N GLY A 35 -5.78 18.68 7.02
CA GLY A 35 -5.86 17.99 5.75
C GLY A 35 -5.03 16.70 5.72
N SER A 36 -4.98 16.04 4.56
CA SER A 36 -4.23 14.81 4.34
C SER A 36 -3.68 14.74 2.92
N ILE A 37 -2.54 14.06 2.75
CA ILE A 37 -2.02 13.68 1.44
C ILE A 37 -2.59 12.31 1.07
N LEU A 38 -3.17 12.21 -0.11
CA LEU A 38 -3.67 10.97 -0.69
C LEU A 38 -2.79 10.57 -1.89
N LEU A 39 -2.30 9.33 -1.88
CA LEU A 39 -1.82 8.63 -3.07
C LEU A 39 -2.91 7.65 -3.52
N LEU A 40 -3.39 7.84 -4.76
CA LEU A 40 -4.36 6.96 -5.39
C LEU A 40 -3.73 6.30 -6.61
N GLN A 41 -3.75 4.97 -6.66
CA GLN A 41 -3.22 4.21 -7.78
C GLN A 41 -4.17 3.07 -8.16
N LYS A 42 -4.33 2.84 -9.46
CA LYS A 42 -5.05 1.69 -9.99
C LYS A 42 -4.02 0.65 -10.42
N TRP A 43 -4.11 -0.56 -9.87
CA TRP A 43 -3.27 -1.68 -10.22
C TRP A 43 -4.11 -2.77 -10.88
N VAL A 44 -3.65 -3.32 -12.00
CA VAL A 44 -4.25 -4.52 -12.61
C VAL A 44 -3.42 -5.73 -12.23
N HIS A 45 -4.07 -6.83 -11.90
CA HIS A 45 -3.39 -8.09 -11.54
C HIS A 45 -3.25 -8.99 -12.77
N ASP A 46 -2.10 -9.65 -12.89
CA ASP A 46 -1.98 -10.85 -13.71
C ASP A 46 -2.40 -12.06 -12.87
N ALA A 47 -3.71 -12.25 -12.77
CA ALA A 47 -4.30 -13.32 -11.96
C ALA A 47 -3.87 -14.72 -12.45
N THR A 48 -3.56 -14.88 -13.74
CA THR A 48 -3.16 -16.17 -14.29
C THR A 48 -1.76 -16.54 -13.82
N GLU A 49 -0.80 -15.63 -13.98
CA GLU A 49 0.57 -15.84 -13.51
C GLU A 49 0.64 -15.93 -11.98
N TRP A 50 -0.18 -15.17 -11.26
CA TRP A 50 -0.26 -15.21 -9.81
C TRP A 50 -0.75 -16.56 -9.29
N GLU A 51 -1.90 -17.05 -9.78
CA GLU A 51 -2.49 -18.32 -9.33
C GLU A 51 -1.69 -19.55 -9.81
N ALA A 52 -0.85 -19.41 -10.83
CA ALA A 52 0.10 -20.46 -11.21
C ALA A 52 1.24 -20.64 -10.19
N GLN A 53 1.50 -19.65 -9.32
CA GLN A 53 2.55 -19.76 -8.31
C GLN A 53 2.13 -20.65 -7.14
N PRO A 54 3.03 -21.52 -6.63
CA PRO A 54 2.80 -22.20 -5.36
C PRO A 54 2.60 -21.20 -4.22
N THR A 55 1.76 -21.54 -3.23
CA THR A 55 1.48 -20.66 -2.07
C THR A 55 2.75 -20.15 -1.39
N ALA A 56 3.75 -21.01 -1.17
CA ALA A 56 5.01 -20.60 -0.55
C ALA A 56 5.74 -19.51 -1.36
N ARG A 57 5.63 -19.51 -2.69
CA ARG A 57 6.19 -18.44 -3.52
C ARG A 57 5.37 -17.16 -3.40
N GLN A 58 4.04 -17.25 -3.38
CA GLN A 58 3.17 -16.09 -3.15
C GLN A 58 3.46 -15.44 -1.78
N GLU A 59 3.61 -16.26 -0.73
CA GLU A 59 3.96 -15.79 0.62
C GLU A 59 5.32 -15.12 0.64
N ALA A 60 6.32 -15.67 -0.07
CA ALA A 60 7.63 -15.03 -0.23
C ALA A 60 7.56 -13.70 -1.01
N VAL A 61 6.66 -13.59 -2.01
CA VAL A 61 6.44 -12.34 -2.76
C VAL A 61 5.79 -11.27 -1.87
N ILE A 62 4.81 -11.64 -1.05
CA ILE A 62 4.12 -10.70 -0.15
C ILE A 62 4.98 -10.38 1.09
N GLY A 63 5.64 -11.38 1.67
CA GLY A 63 6.34 -11.30 2.95
C GLY A 63 5.49 -11.69 4.17
N ARG A 64 4.32 -12.31 3.96
CA ARG A 64 3.41 -12.79 5.01
C ARG A 64 2.80 -14.13 4.63
N ASN A 65 2.28 -14.87 5.60
CA ASN A 65 1.47 -16.07 5.38
C ASN A 65 0.12 -15.72 4.73
N LYS A 66 -0.33 -16.54 3.76
CA LYS A 66 -1.57 -16.29 3.03
C LYS A 66 -2.81 -16.48 3.90
N LEU A 67 -2.79 -17.47 4.79
CA LEU A 67 -3.96 -17.84 5.59
C LEU A 67 -4.25 -16.83 6.70
N ASP A 68 -3.27 -16.50 7.52
CA ASP A 68 -3.43 -15.73 8.76
C ASP A 68 -2.74 -14.36 8.74
N SER A 69 -1.99 -14.04 7.68
CA SER A 69 -1.22 -12.80 7.58
C SER A 69 -0.18 -12.62 8.68
N ALA A 70 0.33 -13.72 9.26
CA ALA A 70 1.53 -13.64 10.08
C ALA A 70 2.72 -13.20 9.20
N GLU A 71 3.53 -12.27 9.68
CA GLU A 71 4.73 -11.84 8.96
C GLU A 71 5.78 -12.96 8.93
N LEU A 72 6.48 -13.12 7.81
CA LEU A 72 7.54 -14.11 7.72
C LEU A 72 8.80 -13.59 8.43
N GLU A 73 9.39 -14.42 9.30
CA GLU A 73 10.64 -14.12 10.01
C GLU A 73 11.79 -13.89 9.01
N ASP A 74 11.95 -14.81 8.06
CA ASP A 74 12.96 -14.73 6.99
C ASP A 74 12.36 -14.23 5.66
N LYS A 75 11.55 -13.16 5.70
CA LYS A 75 10.98 -12.57 4.48
C LYS A 75 12.09 -12.11 3.51
N PRO A 76 11.98 -12.39 2.20
CA PRO A 76 12.92 -11.89 1.20
C PRO A 76 13.00 -10.35 1.15
N ALA A 77 14.17 -9.82 0.82
CA ALA A 77 14.39 -8.37 0.71
C ALA A 77 13.62 -7.71 -0.45
N ASP A 78 13.17 -8.50 -1.44
CA ASP A 78 12.32 -8.08 -2.54
C ASP A 78 10.81 -8.26 -2.25
N SER A 79 10.43 -8.81 -1.09
CA SER A 79 9.03 -8.99 -0.71
C SER A 79 8.31 -7.65 -0.52
N HIS A 80 7.02 -7.60 -0.82
CA HIS A 80 6.22 -6.37 -0.74
C HIS A 80 6.30 -5.72 0.65
N VAL A 81 6.16 -6.51 1.73
CA VAL A 81 6.31 -6.03 3.10
C VAL A 81 7.69 -5.41 3.33
N ALA A 82 8.78 -6.03 2.87
CA ALA A 82 10.12 -5.46 3.01
C ALA A 82 10.29 -4.16 2.21
N ARG A 83 9.64 -4.04 1.04
CA ARG A 83 9.72 -2.83 0.22
C ARG A 83 8.86 -1.68 0.74
N THR A 84 7.84 -1.95 1.53
CA THR A 84 6.90 -0.95 2.05
C THR A 84 6.84 -0.89 3.59
N ASP A 85 7.91 -1.31 4.26
CA ASP A 85 7.97 -1.41 5.71
C ASP A 85 7.69 -0.06 6.39
N GLN A 86 6.60 0.02 7.13
CA GLN A 86 6.17 1.26 7.78
C GLN A 86 6.98 1.61 9.02
N ASP A 87 7.77 0.70 9.58
CA ASP A 87 8.73 1.02 10.65
C ASP A 87 9.98 1.72 10.09
N VAL A 88 10.29 1.47 8.80
CA VAL A 88 11.39 2.13 8.08
C VAL A 88 10.94 3.47 7.50
N PHE A 89 9.81 3.51 6.80
CA PHE A 89 9.37 4.68 6.04
C PHE A 89 8.38 5.59 6.80
N GLY A 90 7.91 5.13 7.96
CA GLY A 90 6.86 5.77 8.74
C GLY A 90 5.46 5.29 8.35
N LYS A 91 4.55 5.41 9.33
CA LYS A 91 3.18 4.88 9.21
C LYS A 91 2.36 5.70 8.19
N ILE A 92 1.52 4.98 7.46
CA ILE A 92 0.48 5.50 6.55
C ILE A 92 -0.83 4.77 6.86
N PHE A 93 -1.96 5.35 6.47
CA PHE A 93 -3.26 4.69 6.59
C PHE A 93 -3.74 4.25 5.21
N ARG A 94 -4.02 2.96 5.03
CA ARG A 94 -4.44 2.42 3.72
C ARG A 94 -5.91 2.00 3.72
N ARG A 95 -6.59 2.21 2.59
CA ARG A 95 -7.93 1.70 2.31
C ARG A 95 -8.00 1.14 0.91
N ASN A 96 -7.19 0.13 0.65
CA ASN A 96 -7.21 -0.53 -0.63
C ASN A 96 -8.56 -1.18 -0.89
N MET A 97 -9.01 -1.11 -2.13
CA MET A 97 -10.30 -1.65 -2.54
C MET A 97 -10.11 -2.53 -3.78
N PRO A 98 -10.62 -3.77 -3.78
CA PRO A 98 -10.65 -4.56 -5.00
C PRO A 98 -11.60 -3.92 -6.01
N TYR A 99 -11.31 -4.05 -7.30
CA TYR A 99 -12.20 -3.62 -8.38
C TYR A 99 -12.18 -4.61 -9.54
N GLY A 100 -13.17 -4.51 -10.41
CA GLY A 100 -13.15 -5.13 -11.73
C GLY A 100 -14.12 -6.29 -11.89
N THR A 101 -13.79 -7.18 -12.82
CA THR A 101 -14.55 -8.34 -13.25
C THR A 101 -13.71 -9.60 -13.07
N VAL A 102 -14.26 -10.77 -13.38
CA VAL A 102 -13.53 -12.05 -13.24
C VAL A 102 -12.20 -12.04 -14.00
N THR A 103 -12.15 -11.45 -15.20
CA THR A 103 -10.98 -11.50 -16.08
C THR A 103 -10.15 -10.21 -16.11
N ASP A 104 -10.70 -9.09 -15.65
CA ASP A 104 -10.01 -7.80 -15.57
C ASP A 104 -10.27 -7.18 -14.21
N HIS A 105 -9.33 -7.37 -13.29
CA HIS A 105 -9.43 -6.91 -11.92
C HIS A 105 -8.08 -6.56 -11.33
N GLY A 106 -8.14 -5.92 -10.16
CA GLY A 106 -6.98 -5.70 -9.32
C GLY A 106 -7.37 -4.82 -8.16
N THR A 107 -6.44 -3.94 -7.80
CA THR A 107 -6.56 -3.15 -6.58
C THR A 107 -6.47 -1.66 -6.84
N MET A 108 -7.43 -0.93 -6.29
CA MET A 108 -7.32 0.51 -6.10
C MET A 108 -6.55 0.72 -4.79
N PHE A 109 -5.27 1.07 -4.90
CA PHE A 109 -4.49 1.50 -3.75
C PHE A 109 -4.93 2.90 -3.32
N VAL A 110 -5.26 3.05 -2.04
CA VAL A 110 -5.67 4.32 -1.43
C VAL A 110 -4.84 4.52 -0.16
N GLY A 111 -3.78 5.32 -0.25
CA GLY A 111 -2.87 5.59 0.86
C GLY A 111 -2.98 7.03 1.34
N PHE A 112 -3.24 7.22 2.63
CA PHE A 112 -3.29 8.51 3.30
C PHE A 112 -2.06 8.70 4.19
N SER A 113 -1.51 9.90 4.18
CA SER A 113 -0.40 10.27 5.07
C SER A 113 -0.43 11.75 5.40
N SER A 114 0.09 12.10 6.57
CA SER A 114 0.39 13.49 6.94
C SER A 114 1.58 14.05 6.17
N GLU A 115 2.42 13.21 5.55
CA GLU A 115 3.60 13.63 4.80
C GLU A 115 3.71 12.89 3.46
N GLN A 116 3.77 13.64 2.35
CA GLN A 116 3.91 13.05 1.02
C GLN A 116 5.20 12.23 0.87
N ARG A 117 6.29 12.61 1.57
CA ARG A 117 7.60 11.95 1.44
C ARG A 117 7.56 10.47 1.79
N ARG A 118 6.74 10.06 2.77
CA ARG A 118 6.61 8.65 3.19
C ARG A 118 6.12 7.76 2.05
N LEU A 119 5.05 8.21 1.39
CA LEU A 119 4.46 7.55 0.22
C LEU A 119 5.46 7.50 -0.96
N VAL A 120 6.18 8.60 -1.21
CA VAL A 120 7.21 8.63 -2.26
C VAL A 120 8.36 7.68 -1.96
N ALA A 121 8.82 7.61 -0.70
CA ALA A 121 9.93 6.73 -0.31
C ALA A 121 9.57 5.24 -0.49
N MET A 122 8.34 4.85 -0.14
CA MET A 122 7.83 3.50 -0.40
C MET A 122 7.78 3.22 -1.91
N LEU A 123 7.30 4.15 -2.74
CA LEU A 123 7.30 3.99 -4.20
C LEU A 123 8.72 3.85 -4.80
N GLU A 124 9.67 4.66 -4.33
CA GLU A 124 11.09 4.59 -4.74
C GLU A 124 11.70 3.23 -4.39
N SER A 125 11.41 2.74 -3.18
CA SER A 125 11.81 1.39 -2.72
C SER A 125 11.19 0.30 -3.59
N MET A 126 9.89 0.37 -3.88
CA MET A 126 9.20 -0.61 -4.71
C MET A 126 9.76 -0.65 -6.15
N ALA A 127 10.11 0.51 -6.69
CA ALA A 127 10.69 0.63 -8.03
C ALA A 127 12.19 0.26 -8.09
N GLY A 128 12.82 -0.01 -6.96
CA GLY A 128 14.26 -0.31 -6.88
C GLY A 128 15.17 0.90 -7.13
N VAL A 129 14.66 2.11 -6.94
CA VAL A 129 15.45 3.35 -7.07
C VAL A 129 16.48 3.46 -5.94
N THR A 130 16.19 2.89 -4.77
CA THR A 130 17.01 2.99 -3.57
C THR A 130 18.25 2.09 -3.60
N ASP A 131 18.11 0.83 -4.03
CA ASP A 131 19.13 -0.21 -3.91
C ASP A 131 19.21 -1.17 -5.12
N GLY A 132 18.43 -0.92 -6.18
CA GLY A 132 18.35 -1.76 -7.37
C GLY A 132 17.46 -3.00 -7.23
N VAL A 133 16.88 -3.26 -6.05
CA VAL A 133 15.98 -4.39 -5.81
C VAL A 133 14.55 -3.95 -6.10
N ARG A 134 13.82 -4.65 -6.96
CA ARG A 134 12.43 -4.31 -7.28
C ARG A 134 11.48 -5.10 -6.39
N ASP A 135 10.34 -4.51 -6.04
CA ASP A 135 9.25 -5.23 -5.37
C ASP A 135 8.73 -6.40 -6.22
N ALA A 136 8.80 -7.60 -5.66
CA ALA A 136 8.41 -8.83 -6.30
C ALA A 136 6.92 -8.87 -6.68
N LEU A 137 6.03 -8.19 -5.94
CA LEU A 137 4.60 -8.15 -6.25
C LEU A 137 4.34 -7.45 -7.59
N THR A 138 5.20 -6.51 -7.97
CA THR A 138 5.03 -5.76 -9.23
C THR A 138 5.34 -6.59 -10.48
N PHE A 139 5.80 -7.84 -10.35
CA PHE A 139 5.80 -8.80 -11.47
C PHE A 139 4.40 -9.38 -11.77
N PHE A 140 3.49 -9.33 -10.79
CA PHE A 140 2.13 -9.86 -10.88
C PHE A 140 1.06 -8.76 -10.82
N ALA A 141 1.46 -7.51 -10.60
CA ALA A 141 0.57 -6.35 -10.59
C ALA A 141 1.21 -5.17 -11.32
N THR A 142 0.47 -4.56 -12.23
CA THR A 142 0.94 -3.41 -13.04
C THR A 142 0.17 -2.14 -12.65
N PRO A 143 0.85 -1.01 -12.36
CA PRO A 143 0.18 0.24 -12.09
C PRO A 143 -0.32 0.84 -13.41
N LEU A 144 -1.63 1.05 -13.53
CA LEU A 144 -2.26 1.71 -14.67
C LEU A 144 -2.37 3.22 -14.48
N THR A 145 -2.48 3.67 -13.23
CA THR A 145 -2.56 5.10 -12.88
C THR A 145 -1.80 5.38 -11.60
N GLY A 146 -1.40 6.63 -11.39
CA GLY A 146 -0.92 7.10 -10.11
C GLY A 146 -1.02 8.62 -10.01
N ALA A 147 -1.61 9.11 -8.93
CA ALA A 147 -1.73 10.55 -8.68
C ALA A 147 -1.71 10.85 -7.18
N PHE A 148 -1.09 11.97 -6.84
CA PHE A 148 -1.20 12.58 -5.52
C PHE A 148 -2.32 13.61 -5.51
N TYR A 149 -3.06 13.64 -4.40
CA TYR A 149 -4.09 14.63 -4.12
C TYR A 149 -3.87 15.19 -2.72
N PHE A 150 -4.23 16.46 -2.54
CA PHE A 150 -4.38 17.05 -1.22
C PHE A 150 -5.87 17.05 -0.86
N ILE A 151 -6.20 16.50 0.31
CA ILE A 151 -7.54 16.50 0.87
C ILE A 151 -7.58 17.59 1.94
N PRO A 152 -8.26 18.71 1.71
CA PRO A 152 -8.32 19.79 2.68
C PRO A 152 -9.12 19.38 3.93
N SER A 153 -8.84 20.04 5.05
CA SER A 153 -9.71 19.97 6.22
C SER A 153 -11.11 20.49 5.88
N ILE A 154 -12.13 20.07 6.64
CA ILE A 154 -13.52 20.56 6.46
C ILE A 154 -13.55 22.09 6.51
N ARG A 155 -12.81 22.71 7.43
CA ARG A 155 -12.71 24.17 7.55
C ARG A 155 -11.99 24.82 6.37
N GLY A 156 -11.03 24.13 5.76
CA GLY A 156 -10.31 24.59 4.58
C GLY A 156 -11.15 24.49 3.30
N LEU A 157 -12.05 23.50 3.21
CA LEU A 157 -12.92 23.29 2.05
C LEU A 157 -14.09 24.28 1.97
N THR A 158 -14.56 24.78 3.11
CA THR A 158 -15.73 25.68 3.20
C THR A 158 -15.39 27.16 3.13
N ARG A 159 -14.13 27.51 2.86
CA ARG A 159 -13.67 28.90 2.71
C ARG A 159 -13.59 29.32 1.25
#